data_AF-A0A1I1N5U1-F1
#
_entry.id   AF-A0A1I1N5U1-F1
#
_cell.length_a   1.000
_cell.length_b   1.000
_cell.length_c   1.000
_cell.angle_alpha   90.00
_cell.angle_beta   90.00
_cell.angle_gamma   90.00
#
_symmetry.space_group_name_H-M   'P 1'
#
loop_
_entity.id
_entity.type
_entity.pdbx_description
1 polymer ?
#
loop_
_entity_poly.entity_id
_entity_poly.type
_entity_poly.pdbx_seq_one_letter_code
_entity_poly.pdbx_strand_id
1 'polypeptide(L)'
;MPLPYKINLIDHERWISSGYNRSFAWGLVRNASTKELGFWRVVRYNPNLDTEGGCYEFSLERTGSAIVSEEFSFLDSEINRSAALSEFVAKIENWEKNPNS
;
A
#
# COMPACT_ATOMS: atom_id res chain seq x y z
N MET A 1 17.48 10.83 -8.28
CA MET A 1 16.23 11.47 -8.74
C MET A 1 15.16 11.13 -7.71
N PRO A 2 14.50 12.10 -7.06
CA PRO A 2 13.45 11.78 -6.09
C PRO A 2 12.25 11.20 -6.86
N LEU A 3 11.78 10.01 -6.45
CA LEU A 3 10.61 9.37 -7.06
C LEU A 3 9.40 10.32 -6.89
N PRO A 4 8.59 10.57 -7.94
CA PRO A 4 7.58 11.62 -7.99
C PRO A 4 6.30 11.28 -7.21
N TYR A 5 6.34 10.30 -6.30
CA TYR A 5 5.15 9.90 -5.58
C TYR A 5 4.85 10.92 -4.48
N LYS A 6 3.74 11.63 -4.66
CA LYS A 6 3.20 12.56 -3.66
C LYS A 6 2.67 11.87 -2.42
N ILE A 7 2.58 10.54 -2.45
CA ILE A 7 2.19 9.69 -1.33
C ILE A 7 3.37 8.78 -0.98
N ASN A 8 3.67 8.67 0.30
CA ASN A 8 4.73 7.85 0.86
C ASN A 8 4.13 6.79 1.79
N LEU A 9 4.42 5.52 1.52
CA LEU A 9 4.04 4.37 2.34
C LEU A 9 5.19 3.99 3.26
N ILE A 10 5.14 4.46 4.50
CA ILE A 10 6.18 4.19 5.50
C ILE A 10 6.28 2.69 5.76
N ASP A 11 7.50 2.16 5.85
CA ASP A 11 7.82 0.74 6.03
C ASP A 11 7.48 -0.21 4.86
N HIS A 12 7.04 0.29 3.70
CA HIS A 12 6.75 -0.57 2.54
C HIS A 12 8.00 -1.29 2.00
N GLU A 13 9.11 -0.56 1.86
CA GLU A 13 10.42 -1.15 1.51
C GLU A 13 10.90 -2.17 2.54
N ARG A 14 10.58 -1.94 3.82
CA ARG A 14 10.91 -2.87 4.91
C ARG A 14 10.10 -4.16 4.79
N TRP A 15 8.83 -4.08 4.40
CA TRP A 15 8.00 -5.24 4.12
C TRP A 15 8.59 -6.08 2.98
N ILE A 16 8.95 -5.46 1.86
CA ILE A 16 9.56 -6.16 0.72
C ILE A 16 10.88 -6.82 1.13
N SER A 17 11.81 -6.05 1.71
CA SER A 17 13.14 -6.55 2.11
C SER A 17 13.10 -7.62 3.20
N SER A 18 11.99 -7.73 3.95
CA SER A 18 11.78 -8.78 4.95
C SER A 18 11.29 -10.12 4.38
N GLY A 19 11.10 -10.23 3.07
CA GLY A 19 10.44 -11.38 2.45
C GLY A 19 8.94 -11.40 2.75
N TYR A 20 8.31 -10.22 2.70
CA TYR A 20 6.87 -10.04 2.93
C TYR A 20 6.39 -10.47 4.32
N ASN A 21 7.18 -10.19 5.38
CA ASN A 21 6.78 -10.52 6.74
C ASN A 21 5.51 -9.74 7.15
N ARG A 22 4.49 -10.46 7.62
CA ARG A 22 3.20 -9.90 8.04
C ARG A 22 3.31 -8.82 9.12
N SER A 23 4.35 -8.84 9.95
CA SER A 23 4.59 -7.84 10.99
C SER A 23 4.90 -6.44 10.40
N PHE A 24 5.41 -6.40 9.17
CA PHE A 24 5.75 -5.18 8.44
C PHE A 24 4.76 -4.86 7.31
N ALA A 25 3.72 -5.68 7.13
CA ALA A 25 2.74 -5.52 6.05
C ALA A 25 1.71 -4.40 6.30
N TRP A 26 2.15 -3.32 6.94
CA TRP A 26 1.37 -2.13 7.24
C TRP A 26 2.30 -0.98 7.64
N GLY A 27 1.80 0.25 7.55
CA GLY A 27 2.52 1.44 7.99
C GLY A 27 1.74 2.72 7.78
N LEU A 28 2.37 3.85 8.12
CA LEU A 28 1.78 5.18 7.93
C LEU A 28 1.77 5.58 6.45
N VAL A 29 0.74 6.33 6.05
CA VAL A 29 0.67 7.00 4.76
C VAL A 29 0.86 8.49 4.96
N ARG A 30 1.83 9.08 4.27
CA ARG A 30 2.11 10.51 4.31
C ARG A 30 2.04 11.13 2.92
N ASN A 31 1.59 12.38 2.83
CA ASN A 31 1.70 13.13 1.58
C ASN A 31 3.08 13.78 1.42
N ALA A 32 3.29 14.48 0.31
CA ALA A 32 4.53 15.19 -0.01
C ALA A 32 4.91 16.27 1.02
N SER A 33 3.92 16.82 1.73
CA SER A 33 4.10 17.80 2.81
C SER A 33 4.30 17.14 4.17
N THR A 34 4.58 15.83 4.20
CA THR A 34 4.76 14.99 5.39
C THR A 34 3.55 14.90 6.32
N LYS A 35 2.37 15.38 5.88
CA LYS A 35 1.12 15.24 6.61
C LYS A 35 0.71 13.77 6.64
N GLU A 36 0.33 13.29 7.82
CA GLU A 36 -0.22 11.95 8.01
C GLU A 36 -1.66 11.90 7.46
N LEU A 37 -1.91 10.94 6.58
CA LEU A 37 -3.21 10.72 5.94
C LEU A 37 -3.97 9.53 6.53
N GLY A 38 -3.24 8.52 7.03
CA GLY A 38 -3.81 7.28 7.55
C GLY A 38 -2.79 6.15 7.52
N PHE A 39 -3.27 4.94 7.28
CA PHE A 39 -2.50 3.70 7.32
C PHE A 39 -2.72 2.88 6.06
N TRP A 40 -1.64 2.31 5.54
CA TRP A 40 -1.68 1.26 4.53
C TRP A 40 -1.47 -0.09 5.19
N ARG A 41 -1.99 -1.15 4.57
CA ARG A 41 -1.69 -2.54 4.92
C ARG A 41 -1.80 -3.46 3.71
N VAL A 42 -1.20 -4.64 3.78
CA VAL A 42 -1.46 -5.74 2.84
C VAL A 42 -2.22 -6.84 3.56
N VAL A 43 -3.36 -7.21 3.00
CA VAL A 43 -4.19 -8.32 3.47
C VAL A 43 -4.25 -9.42 2.42
N ARG A 44 -4.85 -10.56 2.80
CA ARG A 44 -5.20 -11.66 1.89
C ARG A 44 -4.02 -12.23 1.08
N TYR A 45 -2.83 -12.29 1.68
CA TYR A 45 -1.66 -12.95 1.08
C TYR A 45 -1.04 -14.00 2.01
N ASN A 46 -0.44 -15.04 1.44
CA ASN A 46 0.37 -16.02 2.14
C ASN A 46 1.85 -15.82 1.79
N PRO A 47 2.71 -15.46 2.77
CA PRO A 47 4.13 -15.24 2.50
C PRO A 47 4.89 -16.53 2.11
N ASN A 48 4.27 -17.70 2.26
CA ASN A 48 4.88 -18.98 1.89
C ASN A 48 4.46 -19.48 0.49
N LEU A 49 3.61 -18.73 -0.24
CA LEU A 49 3.12 -19.10 -1.57
C LEU A 49 3.42 -17.99 -2.56
N ASP A 50 4.41 -18.21 -3.43
CA ASP A 50 4.84 -17.23 -4.44
C ASP A 50 3.76 -16.95 -5.50
N THR A 51 2.83 -17.89 -5.67
CA THR A 51 1.73 -17.82 -6.62
C THR A 51 0.49 -17.12 -6.07
N GLU A 52 0.46 -16.78 -4.77
CA GLU A 52 -0.69 -16.11 -4.18
C GLU A 52 -0.56 -14.59 -4.33
N GLY A 53 -1.70 -13.96 -4.59
CA GLY A 53 -1.84 -12.52 -4.62
C GLY A 53 -1.98 -11.90 -3.24
N GLY A 54 -2.39 -10.64 -3.23
CA GLY A 54 -2.74 -9.92 -2.02
C GLY A 54 -3.53 -8.67 -2.35
N CYS A 55 -3.87 -7.92 -1.32
CA CYS A 55 -4.59 -6.67 -1.49
C CYS A 55 -3.99 -5.57 -0.61
N TYR A 56 -3.60 -4.47 -1.24
CA TYR A 56 -3.29 -3.24 -0.55
C TYR A 56 -4.58 -2.59 -0.07
N GLU A 57 -4.60 -2.13 1.17
CA GLU A 57 -5.72 -1.39 1.75
C GLU A 57 -5.22 -0.11 2.41
N PHE A 58 -5.96 0.97 2.24
CA PHE A 58 -5.77 2.26 2.92
C PHE A 58 -6.95 2.54 3.84
N SER A 59 -6.68 3.02 5.05
CA SER A 59 -7.70 3.33 6.06
C SER A 59 -7.25 4.51 6.92
N LEU A 60 -8.20 5.27 7.49
CA LEU A 60 -7.88 6.38 8.40
C LEU A 60 -7.35 5.88 9.76
N GLU A 61 -7.84 4.72 10.19
CA GLU A 61 -7.47 4.08 11.43
C GLU A 61 -6.77 2.76 11.14
N ARG A 62 -5.77 2.40 11.94
CA ARG A 62 -4.94 1.19 11.74
C ARG A 62 -5.74 -0.10 11.56
N THR A 63 -6.87 -0.23 12.25
CA THR A 63 -7.77 -1.40 12.19
C THR A 63 -9.14 -1.06 11.62
N GLY A 64 -9.27 0.09 10.95
CA GLY A 64 -10.53 0.56 10.38
C GLY A 64 -10.90 -0.12 9.06
N SER A 65 -12.05 0.31 8.54
CA SER A 65 -12.51 -0.07 7.20
C SER A 65 -11.62 0.52 6.11
N ALA A 66 -11.38 -0.25 5.06
CA ALA A 66 -10.62 0.22 3.90
C ALA A 66 -11.43 1.27 3.12
N ILE A 67 -10.78 2.40 2.81
CA ILE A 67 -11.28 3.46 1.93
C ILE A 67 -10.83 3.22 0.50
N VAL A 68 -9.58 2.77 0.33
CA VAL A 68 -9.03 2.35 -0.95
C VAL A 68 -8.54 0.92 -0.81
N SER A 69 -8.82 0.09 -1.82
CA SER A 69 -8.30 -1.26 -1.92
C SER A 69 -7.81 -1.53 -3.35
N GLU A 70 -6.66 -2.19 -3.49
CA GLU A 70 -6.13 -2.62 -4.79
C GLU A 70 -5.57 -4.04 -4.67
N GLU A 71 -5.95 -4.92 -5.59
CA GLU A 71 -5.53 -6.31 -5.61
C GLU A 71 -4.30 -6.50 -6.52
N PHE A 72 -3.43 -7.44 -6.17
CA PHE A 72 -2.35 -7.90 -7.04
C PHE A 72 -2.35 -9.42 -7.10
N SER A 73 -2.06 -9.97 -8.28
CA SER A 73 -2.23 -11.40 -8.53
C SER A 73 -1.11 -12.28 -8.00
N PHE A 74 0.10 -11.75 -7.84
CA PHE A 74 1.29 -12.53 -7.46
C PHE A 74 2.22 -11.71 -6.58
N LEU A 75 2.57 -12.24 -5.40
CA LEU A 75 3.40 -11.56 -4.40
C LEU A 75 4.83 -11.31 -4.88
N ASP A 76 5.44 -12.29 -5.54
CA ASP A 76 6.83 -12.22 -6.01
C ASP A 76 7.00 -11.66 -7.43
N SER A 77 5.88 -11.39 -8.11
CA SER A 77 5.93 -10.71 -9.40
C SER A 77 6.05 -9.20 -9.19
N GLU A 78 7.28 -8.69 -9.29
CA GLU A 78 7.58 -7.26 -9.20
C GLU A 78 6.69 -6.42 -10.12
N ILE A 79 6.44 -6.89 -11.35
CA ILE A 79 5.61 -6.19 -12.34
C ILE A 79 4.16 -6.06 -11.83
N ASN A 80 3.54 -7.15 -11.38
CA ASN A 80 2.16 -7.12 -10.89
C ASN A 80 2.04 -6.29 -9.61
N ARG A 81 2.97 -6.46 -8.68
CA ARG A 81 2.98 -5.69 -7.42
C ARG A 81 3.18 -4.21 -7.65
N SER A 82 4.07 -3.83 -8.56
CA SER A 82 4.37 -2.42 -8.86
C SER A 82 3.21 -1.73 -9.58
N ALA A 83 2.51 -2.45 -10.46
CA ALA A 83 1.30 -1.95 -11.10
C ALA A 83 0.18 -1.68 -10.09
N ALA A 84 -0.13 -2.65 -9.22
CA ALA A 84 -1.13 -2.49 -8.17
C ALA A 84 -0.73 -1.39 -7.16
N LEU A 85 0.55 -1.29 -6.80
CA LEU A 85 1.05 -0.24 -5.92
C LEU A 85 0.85 1.16 -6.54
N SER A 86 1.09 1.29 -7.84
CA SER A 86 0.93 2.56 -8.56
C SER A 86 -0.54 3.00 -8.59
N GLU A 87 -1.45 2.06 -8.87
CA GLU A 87 -2.90 2.31 -8.85
C GLU A 87 -3.39 2.63 -7.44
N PHE A 88 -2.93 1.90 -6.43
CA PHE A 88 -3.22 2.14 -5.02
C PHE A 88 -2.82 3.55 -4.58
N VAL A 89 -1.60 3.98 -4.91
CA VAL A 89 -1.10 5.33 -4.61
C VAL A 89 -1.91 6.40 -5.34
N ALA A 90 -2.26 6.18 -6.61
CA ALA A 90 -3.06 7.12 -7.39
C ALA A 90 -4.46 7.31 -6.80
N LYS A 91 -5.10 6.23 -6.34
CA LYS A 91 -6.41 6.27 -5.68
C LYS A 91 -6.36 7.02 -4.34
N ILE A 92 -5.30 6.85 -3.54
CA ILE A 92 -5.10 7.63 -2.31
C ILE A 92 -4.92 9.12 -2.64
N GLU A 93 -4.11 9.46 -3.65
CA GLU A 93 -3.92 10.86 -4.05
C GLU A 93 -5.24 11.49 -4.55
N ASN A 94 -6.06 10.72 -5.27
CA ASN A 94 -7.38 11.19 -5.69
C ASN A 94 -8.32 11.40 -4.49
N TRP A 95 -8.35 10.46 -3.55
CA TRP A 95 -9.12 10.59 -2.31
C TRP A 95 -8.67 11.80 -1.48
N GLU A 96 -7.36 12.05 -1.34
CA GLU A 96 -6.85 13.20 -0.59
C GLU A 96 -7.36 14.54 -1.18
N LYS A 97 -7.40 14.63 -2.51
CA LYS A 97 -7.90 15.82 -3.22
C LYS A 97 -9.41 15.93 -3.17
N ASN A 98 -10.11 14.80 -3.15
CA ASN A 98 -11.57 14.71 -3.23
C ASN A 98 -12.13 13.73 -2.18
N PRO A 99 -12.07 14.06 -0.88
CA PRO A 99 -12.40 13.11 0.19
C PRO A 99 -13.89 12.72 0.29
N ASN A 100 -14.77 13.35 -0.50
CA ASN A 100 -16.23 13.17 -0.46
C ASN A 100 -16.82 12.70 -1.81
N SER A 101 -16.00 12.22 -2.74
CA SER A 101 -16.45 11.85 -4.09
C SER A 101 -16.94 10.43 -4.21
#